data_AF-I3VYR7-F1
#
_entry.id   AF-I3VYR7-F1
#
_cell.length_a   1.000
_cell.length_b   1.000
_cell.length_c   1.000
_cell.angle_alpha   90.00
_cell.angle_beta   90.00
_cell.angle_gamma   90.00
#
_symmetry.space_group_name_H-M   'P 1'
#
loop_
_entity.id
_entity.type
_entity.pdbx_description
1 polymer ?
#
loop_
_entity_poly.entity_id
_entity_poly.type
_entity_poly.pdbx_seq_one_letter_code
_entity_poly.pdbx_strand_id
1 'polypeptide(L)'
;MENKVKSVIISDKCIIKNAIKQLNENRLQILLVVDDDDRFVGTVTDGDIRRAILDNVSLEQPVSIIMNKKPKYVYRGQEEVAKELMIKYKIKTIPVIDNEKRVIDLILMEEFIGVKCEYSKKNNSVFIMAGGKGTRLDPFTKILPKPLIPIGDKPIIEIIMKNFKNYGFNDFIISLNYKAEIIKLYFAENPDGYNINFVHEKEFLGTAGSLRLAVDKLNDTFIVSNCDVIIDIDFDELLKYHEKSGNDATIVGVVKNMQIPYGVMNVNNGELINMIEKPEYNFVINSGVYVLEPELISLIPDGQSFNMPDLLLKSKECGYKVGVYPVSSRWFDVGQWEEYRNTLEYFKKVDSV
;
A
#
# COMPACT_ATOMS: atom_id res chain seq x y z
N MET A 1 -8.15 29.11 9.28
CA MET A 1 -7.61 27.89 8.64
C MET A 1 -7.99 26.73 9.53
N GLU A 2 -8.88 25.87 9.05
CA GLU A 2 -9.18 24.63 9.75
C GLU A 2 -7.91 23.79 9.93
N ASN A 3 -7.79 23.08 11.05
CA ASN A 3 -6.61 22.28 11.39
C ASN A 3 -6.25 21.24 10.30
N LYS A 4 -7.19 20.89 9.42
CA LYS A 4 -7.02 19.94 8.30
C LYS A 4 -6.08 20.44 7.20
N VAL A 5 -6.11 21.72 6.85
CA VAL A 5 -5.36 22.27 5.71
C VAL A 5 -3.89 22.49 6.06
N LYS A 6 -3.63 22.98 7.28
CA LYS A 6 -2.26 23.31 7.72
C LYS A 6 -1.33 22.10 7.76
N SER A 7 -1.86 20.91 8.04
CA SER A 7 -1.05 19.68 8.14
C SER A 7 -0.57 19.16 6.79
N VAL A 8 -1.11 19.67 5.68
CA VAL A 8 -0.77 19.21 4.32
C VAL A 8 -0.10 20.29 3.45
N ILE A 9 0.10 21.50 3.95
CA ILE A 9 0.85 22.54 3.23
C ILE A 9 2.36 22.32 3.40
N ILE A 10 3.10 22.42 2.30
CA ILE A 10 4.57 22.40 2.27
C ILE A 10 5.12 23.50 1.36
N SER A 11 6.34 23.97 1.63
CA SER A 11 7.08 24.84 0.71
C SER A 11 7.55 24.06 -0.52
N ASP A 12 7.61 24.73 -1.67
CA ASP A 12 8.21 24.23 -2.92
C ASP A 12 9.70 23.86 -2.82
N LYS A 13 10.38 24.37 -1.79
CA LYS A 13 11.76 24.04 -1.40
C LYS A 13 11.86 22.87 -0.43
N CYS A 14 10.74 22.35 0.08
CA CYS A 14 10.73 21.17 0.93
C CYS A 14 11.39 20.00 0.17
N ILE A 15 12.29 19.26 0.82
CA ILE A 15 12.92 18.10 0.19
C ILE A 15 11.92 16.95 0.06
N ILE A 16 12.03 16.16 -1.00
CA ILE A 16 11.12 15.03 -1.31
C ILE A 16 11.00 14.08 -0.12
N LYS A 17 12.10 13.80 0.56
CA LYS A 17 12.15 12.96 1.76
C LYS A 17 11.21 13.43 2.88
N ASN A 18 11.16 14.74 3.16
CA ASN A 18 10.26 15.30 4.17
C ASN A 18 8.80 15.25 3.70
N ALA A 19 8.57 15.45 2.40
CA ALA A 19 7.25 15.29 1.81
C ALA A 19 6.74 13.84 1.94
N ILE A 20 7.59 12.82 1.75
CA ILE A 20 7.22 11.41 1.98
C ILE A 20 6.77 11.20 3.43
N LYS A 21 7.53 11.71 4.40
CA LYS A 21 7.16 11.61 5.82
C LYS A 21 5.80 12.26 6.09
N GLN A 22 5.58 13.46 5.57
CA GLN A 22 4.33 14.19 5.78
C GLN A 22 3.14 13.56 5.05
N LEU A 23 3.33 12.95 3.88
CA LEU A 23 2.33 12.12 3.20
C LEU A 23 1.91 10.93 4.07
N ASN A 24 2.87 10.28 4.72
CA ASN A 24 2.61 9.11 5.57
C ASN A 24 1.91 9.47 6.87
N GLU A 25 2.14 10.67 7.39
CA GLU A 25 1.52 11.18 8.61
C GLU A 25 0.12 11.78 8.34
N ASN A 26 -0.14 12.33 7.16
CA ASN A 26 -1.42 12.94 6.83
C ASN A 26 -2.43 11.94 6.24
N ARG A 27 -3.73 12.16 6.45
CA ARG A 27 -4.79 11.23 5.97
C ARG A 27 -5.29 11.56 4.56
N LEU A 28 -4.92 12.71 4.02
CA LEU A 28 -5.52 13.25 2.81
C LEU A 28 -4.82 12.75 1.54
N GLN A 29 -3.70 12.01 1.68
CA GLN A 29 -2.92 11.43 0.58
C GLN A 29 -2.43 12.47 -0.44
N ILE A 30 -2.36 13.73 -0.02
CA ILE A 30 -1.97 14.87 -0.84
C ILE A 30 -1.20 15.89 0.01
N LEU A 31 -0.21 16.53 -0.60
CA LEU A 31 0.44 17.73 -0.08
C LEU A 31 0.21 18.89 -1.04
N LEU A 32 -0.04 20.06 -0.47
CA LEU A 32 -0.28 21.31 -1.18
C LEU A 32 1.00 22.13 -1.13
N VAL A 33 1.56 22.39 -2.31
CA VAL A 33 2.84 23.09 -2.42
C VAL A 33 2.57 24.58 -2.57
N VAL A 34 3.23 25.39 -1.73
CA VAL A 34 3.19 26.85 -1.77
C VAL A 34 4.58 27.44 -2.04
N ASP A 35 4.62 28.63 -2.64
CA ASP A 35 5.84 29.43 -2.80
C ASP A 35 6.14 30.26 -1.53
N ASP A 36 7.18 31.10 -1.61
CA ASP A 36 7.58 31.99 -0.52
C ASP A 36 6.52 33.06 -0.15
N ASP A 37 5.54 33.32 -1.03
CA ASP A 37 4.44 34.28 -0.83
C ASP A 37 3.14 33.58 -0.32
N ASP A 38 3.23 32.32 0.13
CA ASP A 38 2.11 31.44 0.51
C ASP A 38 1.10 31.18 -0.64
N ARG A 39 1.51 31.35 -1.90
CA ARG A 39 0.65 31.07 -3.06
C ARG A 39 0.75 29.61 -3.46
N PHE A 40 -0.39 29.00 -3.74
CA PHE A 40 -0.50 27.64 -4.22
C PHE A 40 0.11 27.48 -5.62
N VAL A 41 1.13 26.61 -5.73
CA VAL A 41 1.91 26.38 -6.96
C VAL A 41 1.84 24.95 -7.48
N GLY A 42 1.39 23.99 -6.67
CA GLY A 42 1.32 22.60 -7.09
C GLY A 42 0.82 21.64 -6.02
N THR A 43 0.74 20.36 -6.38
CA THR A 43 0.44 19.27 -5.44
C THR A 43 1.46 18.16 -5.55
N VAL A 44 1.71 17.46 -4.45
CA VAL A 44 2.48 16.22 -4.42
C VAL A 44 1.60 15.10 -3.87
N THR A 45 1.56 13.98 -4.57
CA THR A 45 0.86 12.75 -4.17
C THR A 45 1.82 11.56 -4.18
N ASP A 46 1.38 10.41 -3.68
CA ASP A 46 2.12 9.14 -3.78
C ASP A 46 2.53 8.81 -5.23
N GLY A 47 1.72 9.21 -6.22
CA GLY A 47 2.04 9.01 -7.64
C GLY A 47 3.25 9.82 -8.11
N ASP A 48 3.43 11.03 -7.59
CA ASP A 48 4.58 11.89 -7.90
C ASP A 48 5.86 11.35 -7.25
N ILE A 49 5.77 10.94 -5.97
CA ILE A 49 6.86 10.27 -5.25
C ILE A 49 7.30 8.99 -5.99
N ARG A 50 6.33 8.15 -6.37
CA ARG A 50 6.59 6.90 -7.09
C ARG A 50 7.33 7.14 -8.39
N ARG A 51 6.87 8.10 -9.22
CA ARG A 51 7.54 8.47 -10.47
C ARG A 51 8.97 8.93 -10.21
N ALA A 52 9.18 9.79 -9.21
CA ALA A 52 10.50 10.26 -8.82
C ALA A 52 11.46 9.11 -8.47
N ILE A 53 10.98 8.11 -7.72
CA ILE A 53 11.78 6.94 -7.35
C ILE A 53 12.13 6.09 -8.57
N LEU A 54 11.16 5.83 -9.44
CA LEU A 54 11.37 5.07 -10.68
C LEU A 54 12.36 5.77 -11.63
N ASP A 55 12.35 7.10 -11.64
CA ASP A 55 13.27 7.92 -12.43
C ASP A 55 14.63 8.17 -11.73
N ASN A 56 14.88 7.52 -10.59
CA ASN A 56 16.10 7.67 -9.77
C ASN A 56 16.40 9.12 -9.33
N VAL A 57 15.35 9.91 -9.11
CA VAL A 57 15.48 11.26 -8.55
C VAL A 57 15.95 11.16 -7.09
N SER A 58 16.98 11.92 -6.73
CA SER A 58 17.47 11.97 -5.35
C SER A 58 16.41 12.54 -4.41
N LEU A 59 16.14 11.84 -3.30
CA LEU A 59 15.15 12.25 -2.29
C LEU A 59 15.55 13.52 -1.53
N GLU A 60 16.80 13.98 -1.68
CA GLU A 60 17.32 15.23 -1.13
C GLU A 60 17.02 16.45 -2.05
N GLN A 61 16.47 16.21 -3.24
CA GLN A 61 16.02 17.29 -4.14
C GLN A 61 14.71 17.93 -3.63
N PRO A 62 14.41 19.18 -4.03
CA PRO A 62 13.17 19.85 -3.66
C PRO A 62 11.95 19.26 -4.40
N VAL A 63 10.78 19.32 -3.76
CA VAL A 63 9.50 18.84 -4.30
C VAL A 63 9.08 19.56 -5.58
N SER A 64 9.55 20.79 -5.81
CA SER A 64 9.28 21.57 -7.02
C SER A 64 9.68 20.88 -8.34
N ILE A 65 10.57 19.89 -8.27
CA ILE A 65 11.02 19.08 -9.42
C ILE A 65 9.99 17.99 -9.76
N ILE A 66 9.30 17.44 -8.76
CA ILE A 66 8.43 16.27 -8.91
C ILE A 66 6.94 16.61 -8.82
N MET A 67 6.58 17.78 -8.28
CA MET A 67 5.20 18.16 -8.06
C MET A 67 4.39 18.27 -9.35
N ASN A 68 3.09 17.99 -9.26
CA ASN A 68 2.16 18.36 -10.30
C ASN A 68 1.97 19.88 -10.30
N LYS A 69 2.53 20.56 -11.31
CA LYS A 69 2.45 22.02 -11.51
C LYS A 69 1.12 22.51 -12.09
N LYS A 70 0.23 21.59 -12.49
CA LYS A 70 -1.10 21.90 -13.02
C LYS A 70 -2.18 21.14 -12.25
N PRO A 71 -2.26 21.29 -10.92
CA PRO A 71 -3.29 20.63 -10.13
C PRO A 71 -4.66 21.20 -10.48
N LYS A 72 -5.70 20.38 -10.30
CA LYS A 72 -7.08 20.89 -10.30
C LYS A 72 -7.34 21.53 -8.95
N TYR A 73 -8.03 22.67 -8.94
CA TYR A 73 -8.42 23.41 -7.76
C TYR A 73 -9.75 24.12 -8.05
N VAL A 74 -10.41 24.60 -7.00
CA VAL A 74 -11.64 25.41 -7.10
C VAL A 74 -11.55 26.64 -6.19
N TYR A 75 -12.47 27.59 -6.39
CA TYR A 75 -12.67 28.72 -5.48
C TYR A 75 -13.78 28.41 -4.47
N ARG A 76 -13.84 29.17 -3.37
CA ARG A 76 -14.91 29.06 -2.36
C ARG A 76 -16.30 29.17 -3.01
N GLY A 77 -17.23 28.26 -2.67
CA GLY A 77 -18.58 28.24 -3.21
C GLY A 77 -18.72 27.53 -4.57
N GLN A 78 -17.70 26.76 -4.99
CA GLN A 78 -17.71 25.98 -6.23
C GLN A 78 -17.73 24.47 -5.98
N GLU A 79 -18.51 24.02 -5.00
CA GLU A 79 -18.57 22.61 -4.58
C GLU A 79 -19.09 21.68 -5.68
N GLU A 80 -20.05 22.13 -6.50
CA GLU A 80 -20.53 21.33 -7.65
C GLU A 80 -19.46 21.17 -8.73
N VAL A 81 -18.69 22.22 -9.00
CA VAL A 81 -17.55 22.15 -9.95
C VAL A 81 -16.47 21.23 -9.40
N ALA A 82 -16.22 21.30 -8.09
CA ALA A 82 -15.29 20.39 -7.40
C ALA A 82 -15.72 18.93 -7.63
N LYS A 83 -16.99 18.61 -7.38
CA LYS A 83 -17.57 17.28 -7.60
C LYS A 83 -17.41 16.80 -9.03
N GLU A 84 -17.73 17.63 -10.02
CA GLU A 84 -17.57 17.29 -11.44
C GLU A 84 -16.11 16.99 -11.81
N LEU A 85 -15.18 17.82 -11.36
CA LEU A 85 -13.74 17.61 -11.57
C LEU A 85 -13.27 16.32 -10.89
N MET A 86 -13.72 16.06 -9.66
CA MET A 86 -13.34 14.89 -8.89
C MET A 86 -13.82 13.60 -9.53
N ILE A 87 -15.07 13.56 -10.02
CA ILE A 87 -15.60 12.40 -10.76
C ILE A 87 -14.86 12.22 -12.08
N LYS A 88 -14.74 13.30 -12.87
CA LYS A 88 -14.15 13.25 -14.21
C LYS A 88 -12.69 12.80 -14.21
N TYR A 89 -11.91 13.29 -13.25
CA TYR A 89 -10.47 13.01 -13.16
C TYR A 89 -10.14 11.95 -12.09
N LYS A 90 -11.14 11.34 -11.45
CA LYS A 90 -10.99 10.38 -10.34
C LYS A 90 -10.10 10.92 -9.20
N ILE A 91 -10.29 12.19 -8.84
CA ILE A 91 -9.53 12.87 -7.80
C ILE A 91 -10.26 12.72 -6.46
N LYS A 92 -9.55 12.24 -5.42
CA LYS A 92 -10.12 12.05 -4.08
C LYS A 92 -10.23 13.35 -3.27
N THR A 93 -9.34 14.31 -3.54
CA THR A 93 -9.25 15.58 -2.78
C THR A 93 -8.90 16.72 -3.71
N ILE A 94 -9.63 17.84 -3.61
CA ILE A 94 -9.38 19.04 -4.43
C ILE A 94 -9.15 20.27 -3.54
N PRO A 95 -8.09 21.06 -3.79
CA PRO A 95 -7.81 22.28 -3.04
C PRO A 95 -8.82 23.38 -3.36
N VAL A 96 -9.20 24.13 -2.32
CA VAL A 96 -9.97 25.38 -2.43
C VAL A 96 -9.04 26.54 -2.19
N ILE A 97 -8.98 27.47 -3.15
CA ILE A 97 -8.12 28.65 -3.11
C ILE A 97 -8.92 29.95 -3.09
N ASP A 98 -8.31 31.03 -2.62
CA ASP A 98 -8.83 32.38 -2.75
C ASP A 98 -8.35 33.09 -4.03
N ASN A 99 -8.76 34.35 -4.20
CA ASN A 99 -8.39 35.17 -5.36
C ASN A 99 -6.88 35.51 -5.42
N GLU A 100 -6.17 35.43 -4.29
CA GLU A 100 -4.72 35.63 -4.20
C GLU A 100 -3.95 34.32 -4.41
N LYS A 101 -4.65 33.23 -4.75
CA LYS A 101 -4.14 31.86 -4.89
C LYS A 101 -3.64 31.26 -3.58
N ARG A 102 -4.09 31.73 -2.43
CA ARG A 102 -3.77 31.06 -1.16
C ARG A 102 -4.73 29.91 -0.93
N VAL A 103 -4.21 28.80 -0.39
CA VAL A 103 -5.05 27.68 0.01
C VAL A 103 -5.86 28.07 1.24
N ILE A 104 -7.18 27.98 1.12
CA ILE A 104 -8.11 28.30 2.21
C ILE A 104 -8.84 27.08 2.74
N ASP A 105 -9.03 26.05 1.92
CA ASP A 105 -9.74 24.82 2.29
C ASP A 105 -9.40 23.61 1.39
N LEU A 106 -9.95 22.44 1.70
CA LEU A 106 -9.90 21.21 0.91
C LEU A 106 -11.27 20.55 0.87
N ILE A 107 -11.71 20.12 -0.32
CA ILE A 107 -12.94 19.33 -0.48
C ILE A 107 -12.54 17.86 -0.69
N LEU A 108 -13.15 16.98 0.11
CA LEU A 108 -12.96 15.53 0.03
C LEU A 108 -14.11 14.87 -0.71
N MET A 109 -13.81 13.83 -1.50
CA MET A 109 -14.85 13.12 -2.27
C MET A 109 -15.92 12.53 -1.37
N GLU A 110 -15.51 12.11 -0.17
CA GLU A 110 -16.35 11.51 0.87
C GLU A 110 -17.41 12.48 1.43
N GLU A 111 -17.22 13.80 1.28
CA GLU A 111 -18.19 14.81 1.71
C GLU A 111 -19.44 14.83 0.80
N PHE A 112 -19.35 14.26 -0.41
CA PHE A 112 -20.48 14.15 -1.32
C PHE A 112 -21.27 12.87 -1.05
N ILE A 113 -22.35 12.99 -0.27
CA ILE A 113 -23.29 11.91 0.02
C ILE A 113 -23.79 11.26 -1.29
N GLY A 114 -23.71 9.92 -1.35
CA GLY A 114 -24.17 9.13 -2.51
C GLY A 114 -23.16 9.02 -3.65
N VAL A 115 -22.00 9.68 -3.58
CA VAL A 115 -20.90 9.47 -4.52
C VAL A 115 -20.05 8.30 -4.02
N LYS A 116 -20.43 7.08 -4.39
CA LYS A 116 -19.47 5.98 -4.38
C LYS A 116 -18.60 6.12 -5.62
N CYS A 117 -17.28 6.23 -5.46
CA CYS A 117 -16.38 5.85 -6.53
C CYS A 117 -16.52 4.33 -6.72
N GLU A 118 -17.56 3.90 -7.44
CA GLU A 118 -17.72 2.49 -7.77
C GLU A 118 -16.69 2.16 -8.84
N TYR A 119 -15.60 1.56 -8.41
CA TYR A 119 -14.70 0.89 -9.34
C TYR A 119 -15.50 -0.22 -10.01
N SER A 120 -15.38 -0.28 -11.34
CA SER A 120 -15.95 -1.39 -12.11
C SER A 120 -15.43 -2.71 -11.54
N LYS A 121 -16.31 -3.71 -11.44
CA LYS A 121 -15.92 -5.05 -11.01
C LYS A 121 -14.68 -5.51 -11.78
N LYS A 122 -13.67 -5.98 -11.04
CA LYS A 122 -12.45 -6.58 -11.57
C LYS A 122 -12.65 -8.09 -11.71
N ASN A 123 -12.07 -8.64 -12.77
CA ASN A 123 -12.04 -10.08 -13.02
C ASN A 123 -10.81 -10.74 -12.36
N ASN A 124 -9.81 -9.95 -11.98
CA ASN A 124 -8.59 -10.43 -11.34
C ASN A 124 -8.91 -11.04 -9.97
N SER A 125 -8.39 -12.23 -9.72
CA SER A 125 -8.47 -12.87 -8.40
C SER A 125 -7.48 -12.25 -7.42
N VAL A 126 -7.83 -12.24 -6.13
CA VAL A 126 -6.93 -11.89 -5.03
C VAL A 126 -6.64 -13.13 -4.20
N PHE A 127 -5.38 -13.59 -4.23
CA PHE A 127 -4.90 -14.71 -3.44
C PHE A 127 -4.33 -14.20 -2.10
N ILE A 128 -4.96 -14.59 -0.98
CA ILE A 128 -4.55 -14.22 0.38
C ILE A 128 -3.88 -15.42 1.05
N MET A 129 -2.63 -15.24 1.46
CA MET A 129 -1.84 -16.29 2.09
C MET A 129 -2.08 -16.34 3.58
N ALA A 130 -2.89 -17.30 4.04
CA ALA A 130 -3.35 -17.43 5.43
C ALA A 130 -2.95 -18.78 6.08
N GLY A 131 -1.97 -19.49 5.50
CA GLY A 131 -1.49 -20.78 6.02
C GLY A 131 -0.55 -20.71 7.23
N GLY A 132 0.04 -19.55 7.53
CA GLY A 132 1.05 -19.43 8.58
C GLY A 132 0.51 -19.62 10.01
N LYS A 133 1.33 -20.20 10.91
CA LYS A 133 0.99 -20.37 12.34
C LYS A 133 0.95 -19.06 13.14
N GLY A 134 1.59 -18.00 12.65
CA GLY A 134 1.59 -16.69 13.30
C GLY A 134 2.32 -16.63 14.66
N THR A 135 3.30 -17.50 14.90
CA THR A 135 3.97 -17.68 16.20
C THR A 135 4.52 -16.43 16.88
N ARG A 136 4.79 -15.37 16.11
CA ARG A 136 5.30 -14.09 16.64
C ARG A 136 4.25 -13.27 17.41
N LEU A 137 2.97 -13.62 17.27
CA LEU A 137 1.84 -13.04 18.01
C LEU A 137 1.33 -13.97 19.12
N ASP A 138 2.13 -14.95 19.54
CA ASP A 138 1.83 -15.73 20.75
C ASP A 138 1.70 -14.77 21.96
N PRO A 139 0.71 -14.94 22.87
CA PRO A 139 -0.27 -16.03 22.94
C PRO A 139 -1.58 -15.86 22.15
N PHE A 140 -1.82 -14.73 21.46
CA PHE A 140 -3.10 -14.53 20.73
C PHE A 140 -3.35 -15.64 19.71
N THR A 141 -2.31 -16.05 19.00
CA THR A 141 -2.42 -17.07 17.95
C THR A 141 -2.72 -18.48 18.45
N LYS A 142 -2.63 -18.73 19.77
CA LYS A 142 -3.12 -19.98 20.38
C LYS A 142 -4.63 -20.06 20.38
N ILE A 143 -5.30 -18.91 20.49
CA ILE A 143 -6.75 -18.81 20.56
C ILE A 143 -7.31 -18.65 19.15
N LEU A 144 -6.93 -17.58 18.44
CA LEU A 144 -7.42 -17.24 17.11
C LEU A 144 -6.34 -17.44 16.05
N PRO A 145 -6.67 -17.89 14.83
CA PRO A 145 -5.71 -17.85 13.74
C PRO A 145 -5.33 -16.39 13.42
N LYS A 146 -4.09 -16.17 13.00
CA LYS A 146 -3.55 -14.83 12.73
C LYS A 146 -4.46 -13.94 11.86
N PRO A 147 -5.04 -14.41 10.73
CA PRO A 147 -5.90 -13.58 9.89
C PRO A 147 -7.16 -13.06 10.62
N LEU A 148 -7.60 -13.73 11.69
CA LEU A 148 -8.78 -13.37 12.50
C LEU A 148 -8.43 -12.56 13.76
N ILE A 149 -7.19 -12.13 13.94
CA ILE A 149 -6.87 -11.19 15.02
C ILE A 149 -7.59 -9.87 14.74
N PRO A 150 -8.33 -9.30 15.71
CA PRO A 150 -9.15 -8.12 15.50
C PRO A 150 -8.31 -6.82 15.46
N ILE A 151 -8.67 -5.89 14.59
CA ILE A 151 -8.22 -4.50 14.62
C ILE A 151 -9.48 -3.64 14.68
N GLY A 152 -9.79 -3.12 15.87
CA GLY A 152 -11.09 -2.48 16.11
C GLY A 152 -12.20 -3.52 16.15
N ASP A 153 -13.20 -3.35 15.29
CA ASP A 153 -14.39 -4.21 15.18
C ASP A 153 -14.26 -5.34 14.16
N LYS A 154 -13.23 -5.31 13.29
CA LYS A 154 -13.04 -6.25 12.19
C LYS A 154 -11.72 -7.03 12.30
N PRO A 155 -11.66 -8.29 11.83
CA PRO A 155 -10.40 -9.02 11.71
C PRO A 155 -9.52 -8.47 10.59
N ILE A 156 -8.21 -8.69 10.69
CA ILE A 156 -7.22 -8.26 9.70
C ILE A 156 -7.61 -8.68 8.28
N ILE A 157 -8.00 -9.94 8.09
CA ILE A 157 -8.32 -10.45 6.76
C ILE A 157 -9.53 -9.76 6.12
N GLU A 158 -10.53 -9.38 6.92
CA GLU A 158 -11.68 -8.64 6.42
C GLU A 158 -11.32 -7.20 6.04
N ILE A 159 -10.42 -6.56 6.81
CA ILE A 159 -9.90 -5.23 6.46
C ILE A 159 -9.18 -5.29 5.11
N ILE A 160 -8.32 -6.30 4.91
CA ILE A 160 -7.62 -6.52 3.63
C ILE A 160 -8.63 -6.74 2.49
N MET A 161 -9.60 -7.65 2.66
CA MET A 161 -10.59 -7.95 1.63
C MET A 161 -11.49 -6.76 1.31
N LYS A 162 -11.90 -5.99 2.33
CA LYS A 162 -12.68 -4.76 2.14
C LYS A 162 -11.90 -3.70 1.37
N ASN A 163 -10.60 -3.55 1.65
CA ASN A 163 -9.73 -2.65 0.89
C ASN A 163 -9.70 -3.05 -0.59
N PHE A 164 -9.50 -4.32 -0.92
CA PHE A 164 -9.59 -4.80 -2.31
C PHE A 164 -10.97 -4.60 -2.92
N LYS A 165 -12.04 -4.88 -2.17
CA LYS A 165 -13.42 -4.72 -2.62
C LYS A 165 -13.78 -3.28 -2.97
N ASN A 166 -13.24 -2.31 -2.24
CA ASN A 166 -13.40 -0.89 -2.56
C ASN A 166 -12.84 -0.54 -3.95
N TYR A 167 -11.91 -1.34 -4.50
CA TYR A 167 -11.38 -1.21 -5.86
C TYR A 167 -12.01 -2.19 -6.87
N GLY A 168 -13.13 -2.82 -6.52
CA GLY A 168 -13.92 -3.66 -7.42
C GLY A 168 -13.51 -5.14 -7.46
N PHE A 169 -12.53 -5.57 -6.67
CA PHE A 169 -12.15 -6.98 -6.55
C PHE A 169 -13.15 -7.73 -5.68
N ASN A 170 -13.75 -8.80 -6.21
CA ASN A 170 -14.75 -9.58 -5.48
C ASN A 170 -14.39 -11.06 -5.35
N ASP A 171 -13.42 -11.53 -6.14
CA ASP A 171 -13.02 -12.93 -6.24
C ASP A 171 -11.75 -13.17 -5.42
N PHE A 172 -11.88 -13.89 -4.31
CA PHE A 172 -10.82 -14.15 -3.34
C PHE A 172 -10.51 -15.63 -3.27
N ILE A 173 -9.21 -15.95 -3.20
CA ILE A 173 -8.71 -17.29 -2.93
C ILE A 173 -7.88 -17.22 -1.65
N ILE A 174 -8.22 -18.00 -0.63
CA ILE A 174 -7.54 -17.94 0.67
C ILE A 174 -6.85 -19.28 0.93
N SER A 175 -5.52 -19.25 1.11
CA SER A 175 -4.76 -20.43 1.50
C SER A 175 -4.86 -20.67 3.00
N LEU A 176 -5.23 -21.88 3.41
CA LEU A 176 -5.48 -22.23 4.81
C LEU A 176 -4.64 -23.43 5.22
N ASN A 177 -4.10 -23.38 6.43
CA ASN A 177 -3.49 -24.54 7.11
C ASN A 177 -3.90 -24.54 8.59
N TYR A 178 -3.21 -23.74 9.41
CA TYR A 178 -3.46 -23.67 10.85
C TYR A 178 -4.87 -23.13 11.18
N LYS A 179 -5.66 -23.88 11.96
CA LYS A 179 -7.04 -23.52 12.40
C LYS A 179 -7.98 -23.12 11.25
N ALA A 180 -7.81 -23.74 10.07
CA ALA A 180 -8.58 -23.45 8.85
C ALA A 180 -10.11 -23.39 9.06
N GLU A 181 -10.67 -24.29 9.85
CA GLU A 181 -12.12 -24.36 10.09
C GLU A 181 -12.69 -23.11 10.78
N ILE A 182 -11.92 -22.45 11.64
CA ILE A 182 -12.36 -21.21 12.29
C ILE A 182 -12.48 -20.08 11.25
N ILE A 183 -11.54 -20.02 10.29
CA ILE A 183 -11.56 -19.03 9.21
C ILE A 183 -12.76 -19.27 8.28
N LYS A 184 -13.03 -20.52 7.92
CA LYS A 184 -14.21 -20.87 7.12
C LYS A 184 -15.52 -20.53 7.82
N LEU A 185 -15.61 -20.81 9.12
CA LEU A 185 -16.79 -20.51 9.93
C LEU A 185 -17.06 -19.00 10.00
N TYR A 186 -16.01 -18.19 10.18
CA TYR A 186 -16.13 -16.73 10.19
C TYR A 186 -16.78 -16.20 8.90
N PHE A 187 -16.36 -16.73 7.75
CA PHE A 187 -16.86 -16.32 6.44
C PHE A 187 -18.11 -17.08 5.98
N ALA A 188 -18.72 -17.92 6.82
CA ALA A 188 -19.89 -18.72 6.41
C ALA A 188 -21.12 -17.85 6.13
N GLU A 189 -21.36 -16.82 6.93
CA GLU A 189 -22.49 -15.90 6.74
C GLU A 189 -22.21 -14.85 5.65
N ASN A 190 -20.93 -14.50 5.44
CA ASN A 190 -20.44 -13.62 4.38
C ASN A 190 -21.34 -12.39 4.12
N PRO A 191 -21.62 -11.56 5.14
CA PRO A 191 -22.61 -10.48 5.04
C PRO A 191 -22.26 -9.44 3.96
N ASP A 192 -20.97 -9.28 3.67
CA ASP A 192 -20.50 -8.39 2.62
C ASP A 192 -20.59 -9.01 1.22
N GLY A 193 -20.82 -10.31 1.06
CA GLY A 193 -20.99 -10.96 -0.25
C GLY A 193 -19.71 -11.10 -1.07
N TYR A 194 -18.59 -11.49 -0.45
CA TYR A 194 -17.35 -11.84 -1.16
C TYR A 194 -17.49 -13.18 -1.92
N ASN A 195 -16.86 -13.37 -3.07
CA ASN A 195 -16.72 -14.70 -3.66
C ASN A 195 -15.44 -15.36 -3.16
N ILE A 196 -15.55 -16.28 -2.19
CA ILE A 196 -14.41 -16.85 -1.49
C ILE A 196 -14.20 -18.32 -1.85
N ASN A 197 -13.01 -18.63 -2.35
CA ASN A 197 -12.51 -19.98 -2.53
C ASN A 197 -11.46 -20.28 -1.49
N PHE A 198 -11.55 -21.42 -0.83
CA PHE A 198 -10.53 -21.89 0.11
C PHE A 198 -9.65 -22.95 -0.56
N VAL A 199 -8.33 -22.82 -0.39
CA VAL A 199 -7.37 -23.89 -0.70
C VAL A 199 -6.70 -24.34 0.59
N HIS A 200 -6.62 -25.66 0.79
CA HIS A 200 -6.10 -26.20 2.04
C HIS A 200 -4.73 -26.82 1.84
N GLU A 201 -3.74 -26.30 2.55
CA GLU A 201 -2.39 -26.84 2.57
C GLU A 201 -2.32 -27.94 3.64
N LYS A 202 -1.91 -29.16 3.27
CA LYS A 202 -1.73 -30.26 4.25
C LYS A 202 -0.62 -29.95 5.24
N GLU A 203 0.50 -29.45 4.72
CA GLU A 203 1.62 -28.89 5.47
C GLU A 203 1.85 -27.46 5.01
N PHE A 204 2.56 -26.65 5.79
CA PHE A 204 2.86 -25.27 5.40
C PHE A 204 3.84 -25.25 4.21
N LEU A 205 3.37 -24.79 3.04
CA LEU A 205 4.14 -24.81 1.79
C LEU A 205 4.93 -23.51 1.54
N GLY A 206 5.16 -22.71 2.58
CA GLY A 206 5.81 -21.41 2.43
C GLY A 206 4.88 -20.34 1.89
N THR A 207 5.46 -19.23 1.45
CA THR A 207 4.69 -18.05 0.97
C THR A 207 4.39 -18.07 -0.52
N ALA A 208 4.90 -19.02 -1.30
CA ALA A 208 4.54 -19.18 -2.71
C ALA A 208 3.98 -20.57 -2.99
N GLY A 209 4.39 -21.60 -2.25
CA GLY A 209 4.01 -22.99 -2.53
C GLY A 209 2.50 -23.23 -2.60
N SER A 210 1.70 -22.51 -1.80
CA SER A 210 0.25 -22.64 -1.79
C SER A 210 -0.44 -22.14 -3.07
N LEU A 211 0.22 -21.31 -3.88
CA LEU A 211 -0.28 -20.90 -5.20
C LEU A 211 -0.49 -22.09 -6.12
N ARG A 212 0.32 -23.15 -5.99
CA ARG A 212 0.20 -24.37 -6.80
C ARG A 212 -1.13 -25.09 -6.59
N LEU A 213 -1.72 -24.97 -5.40
CA LEU A 213 -3.02 -25.56 -5.05
C LEU A 213 -4.20 -24.84 -5.72
N ALA A 214 -3.96 -23.67 -6.31
CA ALA A 214 -4.97 -22.84 -6.96
C ALA A 214 -4.71 -22.68 -8.46
N VAL A 215 -3.84 -23.49 -9.08
CA VAL A 215 -3.45 -23.36 -10.49
C VAL A 215 -4.65 -23.32 -11.44
N ASP A 216 -5.67 -24.16 -11.20
CA ASP A 216 -6.88 -24.22 -12.06
C ASP A 216 -7.80 -22.99 -11.91
N LYS A 217 -7.56 -22.16 -10.88
CA LYS A 217 -8.37 -20.99 -10.53
C LYS A 217 -7.66 -19.67 -10.84
N LEU A 218 -6.36 -19.70 -11.09
CA LEU A 218 -5.50 -18.54 -11.33
C LEU A 218 -5.09 -18.51 -12.81
N ASN A 219 -6.07 -18.28 -13.69
CA ASN A 219 -5.88 -18.35 -15.15
C ASN A 219 -5.58 -16.99 -15.82
N ASP A 220 -5.76 -15.90 -15.07
CA ASP A 220 -5.48 -14.52 -15.50
C ASP A 220 -4.57 -13.86 -14.47
N THR A 221 -3.98 -12.71 -14.81
CA THR A 221 -3.21 -11.87 -13.90
C THR A 221 -3.92 -11.72 -12.55
N PHE A 222 -3.22 -11.98 -11.45
CA PHE A 222 -3.81 -12.01 -10.12
C PHE A 222 -2.95 -11.28 -9.11
N ILE A 223 -3.57 -10.85 -8.01
CA ILE A 223 -2.88 -10.20 -6.90
C ILE A 223 -2.63 -11.24 -5.81
N VAL A 224 -1.43 -11.24 -5.25
CA VAL A 224 -1.09 -12.02 -4.06
C VAL A 224 -0.86 -11.06 -2.90
N SER A 225 -1.46 -11.34 -1.74
CA SER A 225 -1.28 -10.56 -0.51
C SER A 225 -1.00 -11.48 0.66
N ASN A 226 -0.05 -11.12 1.52
CA ASN A 226 0.00 -11.72 2.85
C ASN A 226 -1.29 -11.42 3.63
N CYS A 227 -1.66 -12.31 4.57
CA CYS A 227 -2.82 -12.11 5.45
C CYS A 227 -2.59 -11.14 6.63
N ASP A 228 -1.39 -10.58 6.74
CA ASP A 228 -0.95 -9.70 7.83
C ASP A 228 -0.46 -8.33 7.33
N VAL A 229 -0.68 -8.04 6.05
CA VAL A 229 -0.28 -6.78 5.42
C VAL A 229 -1.53 -5.98 5.14
N ILE A 230 -1.65 -4.82 5.79
CA ILE A 230 -2.64 -3.81 5.46
C ILE A 230 -1.90 -2.70 4.74
N ILE A 231 -2.25 -2.48 3.48
CA ILE A 231 -1.68 -1.42 2.65
C ILE A 231 -2.80 -0.65 1.96
N ASP A 232 -2.63 0.67 1.89
CA ASP A 232 -3.57 1.58 1.24
C ASP A 232 -2.93 2.14 -0.02
N ILE A 233 -3.16 1.48 -1.15
CA ILE A 233 -2.64 1.88 -2.46
C ILE A 233 -3.76 1.87 -3.50
N ASP A 234 -3.56 2.59 -4.59
CA ASP A 234 -4.41 2.48 -5.77
C ASP A 234 -4.09 1.19 -6.55
N PHE A 235 -4.92 0.17 -6.35
CA PHE A 235 -4.78 -1.13 -7.04
C PHE A 235 -5.06 -1.04 -8.54
N ASP A 236 -5.82 -0.03 -8.98
CA ASP A 236 -6.07 0.24 -10.40
C ASP A 236 -4.80 0.74 -11.09
N GLU A 237 -4.07 1.65 -10.43
CA GLU A 237 -2.76 2.11 -10.91
C GLU A 237 -1.71 1.00 -10.86
N LEU A 238 -1.74 0.16 -9.83
CA LEU A 238 -0.84 -1.00 -9.72
C LEU A 238 -1.00 -1.95 -10.92
N LEU A 239 -2.23 -2.35 -11.25
CA LEU A 239 -2.50 -3.22 -12.40
C LEU A 239 -2.08 -2.58 -13.72
N LYS A 240 -2.43 -1.30 -13.95
CA LYS A 240 -2.00 -0.56 -15.15
C LYS A 240 -0.49 -0.46 -15.26
N TYR A 241 0.20 -0.28 -14.13
CA TYR A 241 1.66 -0.24 -14.12
C TYR A 241 2.27 -1.59 -14.49
N HIS A 242 1.74 -2.68 -13.94
CA HIS A 242 2.16 -4.05 -14.27
C HIS A 242 2.03 -4.33 -15.78
N GLU A 243 0.85 -4.05 -16.34
CA GLU A 243 0.55 -4.22 -17.77
C GLU A 243 1.44 -3.32 -18.65
N LYS A 244 1.47 -2.01 -18.39
CA LYS A 244 2.25 -1.05 -19.18
C LYS A 244 3.75 -1.34 -19.16
N SER A 245 4.24 -1.85 -18.04
CA SER A 245 5.65 -2.23 -17.89
C SER A 245 5.96 -3.57 -18.54
N GLY A 246 4.94 -4.38 -18.90
CA GLY A 246 5.12 -5.74 -19.40
C GLY A 246 5.85 -6.63 -18.40
N ASN A 247 5.58 -6.45 -17.11
CA ASN A 247 6.17 -7.28 -16.06
C ASN A 247 5.39 -8.59 -15.95
N ASP A 248 6.07 -9.71 -15.75
CA ASP A 248 5.44 -10.98 -15.38
C ASP A 248 5.19 -11.06 -13.86
N ALA A 249 6.00 -10.35 -13.08
CA ALA A 249 5.74 -10.10 -11.67
C ALA A 249 6.00 -8.64 -11.32
N THR A 250 5.09 -8.02 -10.57
CA THR A 250 5.30 -6.71 -9.95
C THR A 250 5.27 -6.87 -8.43
N ILE A 251 6.34 -6.44 -7.77
CA ILE A 251 6.42 -6.37 -6.30
C ILE A 251 5.97 -4.97 -5.87
N VAL A 252 5.02 -4.87 -4.94
CA VAL A 252 4.76 -3.58 -4.29
C VAL A 252 5.87 -3.33 -3.27
N GLY A 253 6.65 -2.26 -3.48
CA GLY A 253 7.80 -1.91 -2.65
C GLY A 253 7.48 -0.70 -1.77
N VAL A 254 7.58 -0.82 -0.45
CA VAL A 254 7.32 0.30 0.46
C VAL A 254 8.61 1.07 0.71
N VAL A 255 8.56 2.39 0.59
CA VAL A 255 9.70 3.27 0.85
C VAL A 255 9.79 3.54 2.34
N LYS A 256 10.82 3.01 2.98
CA LYS A 256 11.07 3.18 4.42
C LYS A 256 12.34 3.99 4.65
N ASN A 257 12.20 5.07 5.42
CA ASN A 257 13.32 5.80 5.97
C ASN A 257 13.70 5.20 7.34
N MET A 258 14.99 4.93 7.54
CA MET A 258 15.53 4.48 8.81
C MET A 258 16.68 5.38 9.24
N GLN A 259 16.55 6.01 10.41
CA GLN A 259 17.63 6.72 11.07
C GLN A 259 18.33 5.79 12.04
N ILE A 260 19.66 5.72 11.95
CA ILE A 260 20.47 5.11 13.01
C ILE A 260 20.70 6.19 14.06
N PRO A 261 20.30 6.04 15.34
CA PRO A 261 20.37 7.13 16.32
C PRO A 261 21.80 7.35 16.88
N TYR A 262 22.82 6.91 16.16
CA TYR A 262 24.23 6.92 16.56
C TYR A 262 25.13 7.28 15.38
N GLY A 263 26.39 7.62 15.66
CA GLY A 263 27.44 7.72 14.65
C GLY A 263 27.77 6.37 14.02
N VAL A 264 27.63 6.28 12.70
CA VAL A 264 28.05 5.11 11.91
C VAL A 264 29.45 5.37 11.38
N MET A 265 30.39 4.51 11.77
CA MET A 265 31.77 4.54 11.31
C MET A 265 31.97 3.56 10.16
N ASN A 266 32.57 4.03 9.06
CA ASN A 266 33.09 3.15 8.02
C ASN A 266 34.56 2.87 8.30
N VAL A 267 34.91 1.60 8.45
CA VAL A 267 36.25 1.14 8.85
C VAL A 267 36.80 0.22 7.78
N ASN A 268 38.03 0.44 7.36
CA ASN A 268 38.75 -0.46 6.45
C ASN A 268 40.12 -0.79 7.03
N ASN A 269 40.43 -2.08 7.13
CA ASN A 269 41.69 -2.57 7.72
C ASN A 269 42.01 -1.99 9.11
N GLY A 270 40.99 -1.69 9.92
CA GLY A 270 41.14 -1.10 11.25
C GLY A 270 41.33 0.41 11.29
N GLU A 271 41.38 1.08 10.14
CA GLU A 271 41.43 2.54 10.03
C GLU A 271 40.04 3.13 9.83
N LEU A 272 39.74 4.23 10.55
CA LEU A 272 38.50 4.99 10.37
C LEU A 272 38.57 5.77 9.04
N ILE A 273 37.71 5.43 8.09
CA ILE A 273 37.60 6.16 6.83
C ILE A 273 36.73 7.41 7.03
N ASN A 274 35.52 7.23 7.55
CA ASN A 274 34.60 8.32 7.83
C ASN A 274 33.62 7.94 8.95
N MET A 275 32.96 8.95 9.50
CA MET A 275 31.87 8.79 10.45
C MET A 275 30.74 9.72 10.06
N ILE A 276 29.52 9.18 10.02
CA ILE A 276 28.31 9.96 9.77
C ILE A 276 27.47 9.90 11.04
N GLU A 277 27.20 11.07 11.62
CA GLU A 277 26.34 11.15 12.81
C GLU A 277 24.88 11.05 12.41
N LYS A 278 24.15 10.18 13.11
CA LYS A 278 22.72 9.92 12.89
C LYS A 278 22.32 9.78 11.41
N PRO A 279 22.99 8.90 10.64
CA PRO A 279 22.71 8.78 9.23
C PRO A 279 21.31 8.23 9.01
N GLU A 280 20.71 8.68 7.92
CA GLU A 280 19.43 8.21 7.46
C GLU A 280 19.57 7.47 6.14
N TYR A 281 18.99 6.28 6.09
CA TYR A 281 19.00 5.44 4.90
C TYR A 281 17.57 5.25 4.41
N ASN A 282 17.40 5.28 3.09
CA ASN A 282 16.13 5.02 2.44
C ASN A 282 16.19 3.64 1.80
N PHE A 283 15.22 2.80 2.11
CA PHE A 283 15.12 1.45 1.59
C PHE A 283 13.77 1.26 0.90
N VAL A 284 13.77 0.50 -0.19
CA VAL A 284 12.53 -0.04 -0.77
C VAL A 284 12.39 -1.47 -0.26
N ILE A 285 11.45 -1.69 0.65
CA ILE A 285 11.22 -2.98 1.28
C ILE A 285 10.08 -3.72 0.59
N ASN A 286 10.16 -5.05 0.54
CA ASN A 286 9.07 -5.87 0.02
C ASN A 286 7.85 -5.76 0.96
N SER A 287 6.72 -5.31 0.41
CA SER A 287 5.49 -5.12 1.20
C SER A 287 4.76 -6.42 1.52
N GLY A 288 5.02 -7.53 0.81
CA GLY A 288 4.18 -8.73 0.87
C GLY A 288 2.93 -8.68 -0.03
N VAL A 289 2.85 -7.71 -0.94
CA VAL A 289 1.81 -7.61 -1.98
C VAL A 289 2.46 -7.65 -3.36
N TYR A 290 1.87 -8.45 -4.26
CA TYR A 290 2.43 -8.75 -5.57
C TYR A 290 1.32 -8.81 -6.63
N VAL A 291 1.66 -8.48 -7.87
CA VAL A 291 0.86 -8.83 -9.06
C VAL A 291 1.67 -9.87 -9.83
N LEU A 292 1.06 -11.00 -10.18
CA LEU A 292 1.73 -12.10 -10.86
C LEU A 292 0.93 -12.55 -12.07
N GLU A 293 1.66 -12.98 -13.09
CA GLU A 293 1.09 -13.72 -14.21
C GLU A 293 1.00 -15.24 -13.90
N PRO A 294 -0.03 -15.94 -14.41
CA PRO A 294 -0.26 -17.37 -14.18
C PRO A 294 0.93 -18.28 -14.47
N GLU A 295 1.72 -17.95 -15.49
CA GLU A 295 2.87 -18.74 -15.95
C GLU A 295 3.90 -18.93 -14.85
N LEU A 296 4.01 -17.98 -13.92
CA LEU A 296 4.97 -18.05 -12.82
C LEU A 296 4.65 -19.17 -11.83
N ILE A 297 3.39 -19.61 -11.73
CA ILE A 297 2.99 -20.74 -10.88
C ILE A 297 3.69 -22.04 -11.33
N SER A 298 4.04 -22.15 -12.61
CA SER A 298 4.74 -23.31 -13.16
C SER A 298 6.15 -23.50 -12.58
N LEU A 299 6.79 -22.43 -12.12
CA LEU A 299 8.15 -22.42 -11.57
C LEU A 299 8.23 -22.96 -10.13
N ILE A 300 7.08 -23.00 -9.44
CA ILE A 300 6.94 -23.42 -8.05
C ILE A 300 7.00 -24.96 -8.00
N PRO A 301 7.95 -25.55 -7.25
CA PRO A 301 8.03 -27.01 -7.10
C PRO A 301 6.78 -27.55 -6.40
N ASP A 302 6.23 -28.66 -6.92
CA ASP A 302 5.01 -29.25 -6.38
C ASP A 302 5.25 -29.87 -5.00
N GLY A 303 4.32 -29.63 -4.07
CA GLY A 303 4.35 -30.18 -2.71
C GLY A 303 5.52 -29.74 -1.82
N GLN A 304 6.30 -28.74 -2.22
CA GLN A 304 7.47 -28.27 -1.44
C GLN A 304 7.25 -26.87 -0.87
N SER A 305 7.93 -26.60 0.23
CA SER A 305 7.99 -25.25 0.77
C SER A 305 8.76 -24.33 -0.18
N PHE A 306 8.12 -23.26 -0.63
CA PHE A 306 8.69 -22.30 -1.55
C PHE A 306 8.19 -20.91 -1.20
N ASN A 307 9.06 -19.88 -1.20
CA ASN A 307 8.67 -18.53 -0.79
C ASN A 307 8.59 -17.54 -1.94
N MET A 308 7.90 -16.43 -1.71
CA MET A 308 7.77 -15.36 -2.69
C MET A 308 9.13 -14.81 -3.17
N PRO A 309 10.13 -14.53 -2.31
CA PRO A 309 11.45 -14.12 -2.78
C PRO A 309 12.11 -15.16 -3.69
N ASP A 310 11.98 -16.44 -3.36
CA ASP A 310 12.55 -17.54 -4.15
C ASP A 310 11.89 -17.59 -5.54
N LEU A 311 10.56 -17.44 -5.60
CA LEU A 311 9.81 -17.35 -6.86
C LEU A 311 10.28 -16.18 -7.70
N LEU A 312 10.37 -14.98 -7.13
CA LEU A 312 10.76 -13.76 -7.85
C LEU A 312 12.19 -13.86 -8.40
N LEU A 313 13.14 -14.39 -7.62
CA LEU A 313 14.51 -14.61 -8.07
C LEU A 313 14.57 -15.65 -9.20
N LYS A 314 13.87 -16.77 -9.03
CA LYS A 314 13.81 -17.83 -10.05
C LYS A 314 13.13 -17.34 -11.34
N SER A 315 12.10 -16.52 -11.25
CA SER A 315 11.47 -15.87 -12.40
C SER A 315 12.50 -15.08 -13.21
N LYS A 316 13.34 -14.28 -12.55
CA LYS A 316 14.42 -13.54 -13.23
C LYS A 316 15.44 -14.46 -13.88
N GLU A 317 15.84 -15.54 -13.21
CA GLU A 317 16.77 -16.54 -13.76
C GLU A 317 16.21 -17.21 -15.03
N CYS A 318 14.89 -17.42 -15.08
CA CYS A 318 14.20 -17.97 -16.24
C CYS A 318 13.86 -16.92 -17.33
N GLY A 319 14.32 -15.67 -17.18
CA GLY A 319 14.15 -14.60 -18.17
C GLY A 319 12.84 -13.81 -18.07
N TYR A 320 12.00 -14.09 -17.06
CA TYR A 320 10.80 -13.30 -16.80
C TYR A 320 11.16 -11.93 -16.22
N LYS A 321 10.34 -10.93 -16.54
CA LYS A 321 10.51 -9.56 -16.09
C LYS A 321 9.85 -9.37 -14.73
N VAL A 322 10.70 -9.11 -13.72
CA VAL A 322 10.26 -8.77 -12.36
C VAL A 322 10.48 -7.29 -12.11
N GLY A 323 9.39 -6.54 -11.97
CA GLY A 323 9.39 -5.11 -11.68
C GLY A 323 9.04 -4.79 -10.22
N VAL A 324 9.30 -3.55 -9.82
CA VAL A 324 8.92 -3.01 -8.51
C VAL A 324 8.00 -1.83 -8.72
N TYR A 325 6.91 -1.76 -7.95
CA TYR A 325 6.00 -0.62 -7.85
C TYR A 325 6.23 0.07 -6.50
N PRO A 326 7.06 1.12 -6.45
CA PRO A 326 7.39 1.77 -5.18
C PRO A 326 6.23 2.65 -4.72
N VAL A 327 5.92 2.57 -3.42
CA VAL A 327 4.88 3.37 -2.77
C VAL A 327 5.42 3.99 -1.49
N SER A 328 5.10 5.25 -1.26
CA SER A 328 5.29 5.89 0.04
C SER A 328 4.15 5.55 1.01
N SER A 329 2.99 5.16 0.49
CA SER A 329 1.75 4.95 1.22
C SER A 329 1.87 4.09 2.49
N ARG A 330 0.92 4.29 3.41
CA ARG A 330 0.88 3.56 4.68
C ARG A 330 0.82 2.06 4.46
N TRP A 331 1.65 1.37 5.22
CA TRP A 331 1.81 -0.07 5.22
C TRP A 331 1.98 -0.55 6.65
N PHE A 332 1.21 -1.55 7.04
CA PHE A 332 1.26 -2.18 8.35
C PHE A 332 1.50 -3.68 8.19
N ASP A 333 2.62 -4.18 8.72
CA ASP A 333 2.86 -5.61 8.93
C ASP A 333 2.44 -5.97 10.35
N VAL A 334 1.18 -6.31 10.52
CA VAL A 334 0.60 -6.64 11.83
C VAL A 334 1.04 -8.00 12.35
N GLY A 335 2.07 -8.60 11.75
CA GLY A 335 2.68 -9.83 12.19
C GLY A 335 3.56 -9.75 13.43
N GLN A 336 3.73 -8.56 14.01
CA GLN A 336 4.55 -8.31 15.20
C GLN A 336 3.77 -7.50 16.25
N TRP A 337 4.08 -7.71 17.52
CA TRP A 337 3.41 -7.07 18.65
C TRP A 337 3.48 -5.55 18.68
N GLU A 338 4.61 -4.98 18.27
CA GLU A 338 4.80 -3.53 18.21
C GLU A 338 3.96 -2.92 17.09
N GLU A 339 4.05 -3.50 15.89
CA GLU A 339 3.31 -3.01 14.73
C GLU A 339 1.81 -3.18 14.88
N TYR A 340 1.36 -4.29 15.49
CA TYR A 340 -0.05 -4.50 15.82
C TYR A 340 -0.58 -3.42 16.78
N ARG A 341 0.20 -3.04 17.80
CA ARG A 341 -0.17 -1.94 18.72
C ARG A 341 -0.24 -0.59 18.01
N ASN A 342 0.75 -0.29 17.18
CA ASN A 342 0.78 0.93 16.37
C ASN A 342 -0.46 0.99 15.44
N THR A 343 -0.82 -0.15 14.85
CA THR A 343 -2.00 -0.28 13.99
C THR A 343 -3.29 -0.05 14.78
N LEU A 344 -3.44 -0.63 15.98
CA LEU A 344 -4.62 -0.40 16.82
C LEU A 344 -4.78 1.08 17.20
N GLU A 345 -3.69 1.77 17.57
CA GLU A 345 -3.75 3.20 17.86
C GLU A 345 -4.14 4.03 16.65
N TYR A 346 -3.65 3.65 15.48
CA TYR A 346 -4.01 4.28 14.23
C TYR A 346 -5.51 4.15 13.93
N PHE A 347 -6.04 2.92 13.92
CA PHE A 347 -7.46 2.67 13.61
C PHE A 347 -8.41 3.28 14.66
N LYS A 348 -8.05 3.27 15.95
CA LYS A 348 -8.82 4.00 16.98
C LYS A 348 -8.97 5.49 16.69
N LYS A 349 -7.93 6.13 16.17
CA LYS A 349 -7.99 7.55 15.76
C LYS A 349 -8.78 7.74 14.47
N VAL A 350 -8.92 6.71 13.63
CA VAL A 350 -9.69 6.77 12.38
C VAL A 350 -11.17 6.70 12.69
N ASP A 351 -11.61 5.75 13.51
CA ASP A 351 -13.04 5.53 13.83
C ASP A 351 -13.63 6.55 14.82
N SER A 352 -12.80 7.42 15.41
CA SER A 352 -13.22 8.49 16.35
C SER A 352 -13.40 9.86 15.71
N VAL A 353 -13.30 9.95 14.37
CA VAL A 353 -13.59 11.13 13.55
C VAL A 353 -14.79 10.80 12.68
#